data_AF-A0A9P6WVW6-F1
#
_entry.id   AF-A0A9P6WVW6-F1
#
_cell.length_a   1.000
_cell.length_b   1.000
_cell.length_c   1.000
_cell.angle_alpha   90.00
_cell.angle_beta   90.00
_cell.angle_gamma   90.00
#
_symmetry.space_group_name_H-M   'P 1'
#
loop_
_entity.id
_entity.type
_entity.pdbx_description
1 polymer ?
#
loop_
_entity_poly.entity_id
_entity_poly.type
_entity_poly.pdbx_seq_one_letter_code
_entity_poly.pdbx_strand_id
1 'polypeptide(L)'
;MGWLPGRPIACRCGHPHASRAHLLNCLQVARRLGVASNTRPNPLDYVLNQLPHKLPAYHSPALFSRWSTWWPTICEIMFEVEQICQPDEEFTSEASDITGQLLLDKLMPVPTMSLAFLIDLE
;
A
#
# COMPACT_ATOMS: atom_id res chain seq x y z
N MET A 1 13.50 -11.14 -1.12
CA MET A 1 12.20 -10.55 -1.50
C MET A 1 12.26 -10.11 -2.96
N GLY A 2 12.12 -11.06 -3.90
CA GLY A 2 12.16 -10.82 -5.34
C GLY A 2 10.76 -10.86 -5.92
N TRP A 3 9.99 -9.79 -5.73
CA TRP A 3 8.67 -9.60 -6.36
C TRP A 3 8.78 -9.11 -7.82
N LEU A 4 10.01 -8.98 -8.32
CA LEU A 4 10.25 -8.63 -9.70
C LEU A 4 10.46 -9.88 -10.54
N PRO A 5 10.03 -9.84 -11.81
CA PRO A 5 10.25 -10.93 -12.74
C PRO A 5 11.75 -11.21 -12.85
N GLY A 6 12.12 -12.49 -12.79
CA GLY A 6 13.51 -12.91 -12.99
C GLY A 6 14.00 -12.70 -14.43
N ARG A 7 13.10 -12.36 -15.36
CA ARG A 7 13.41 -12.08 -16.76
C ARG A 7 13.35 -10.58 -17.04
N PRO A 8 14.18 -10.05 -17.96
CA PRO A 8 14.04 -8.70 -18.50
C PRO A 8 12.65 -8.46 -19.08
N ILE A 9 11.91 -7.49 -18.54
CA ILE A 9 10.64 -7.04 -19.10
C ILE A 9 10.75 -5.55 -19.42
N ALA A 10 10.20 -5.14 -20.55
CA ALA A 10 10.16 -3.74 -20.94
C ALA A 10 9.12 -2.99 -20.10
N CYS A 11 9.48 -1.80 -19.64
CA CYS A 11 8.53 -0.92 -18.97
C CYS A 11 7.67 -0.18 -20.01
N ARG A 12 6.44 0.18 -19.62
CA ARG A 12 5.52 1.03 -20.41
C ARG A 12 6.11 2.38 -20.84
N CYS A 13 7.12 2.88 -20.12
CA CYS A 13 7.83 4.10 -20.50
C CYS A 13 8.84 3.91 -21.65
N GLY A 14 8.99 2.71 -22.20
CA GLY A 14 9.93 2.37 -23.26
C GLY A 14 11.31 1.90 -22.76
N HIS A 15 11.54 1.84 -21.45
CA HIS A 15 12.80 1.33 -20.91
C HIS A 15 12.89 -0.19 -21.07
N PRO A 16 14.00 -0.74 -21.61
CA PRO A 16 14.09 -2.16 -21.96
C PRO A 16 14.14 -3.11 -20.76
N HIS A 17 14.49 -2.59 -19.57
CA HIS A 17 14.64 -3.38 -18.35
C HIS A 17 13.91 -2.73 -17.17
N ALA A 18 12.75 -3.27 -16.79
CA ALA A 18 11.96 -2.88 -15.63
C ALA A 18 12.58 -3.38 -14.31
N SER A 19 13.78 -2.91 -13.99
CA SER A 19 14.42 -3.19 -12.70
C SER A 19 13.66 -2.53 -11.54
N ARG A 20 13.93 -2.96 -10.30
CA ARG A 20 13.35 -2.35 -9.09
C ARG A 20 13.55 -0.86 -9.04
N ALA A 21 14.80 -0.43 -9.21
CA ALA A 21 15.18 0.98 -9.14
C ALA A 21 14.48 1.79 -10.25
N HIS A 22 14.38 1.20 -11.45
CA HIS A 22 13.66 1.82 -12.55
C HIS A 22 12.18 2.00 -12.22
N LEU A 23 11.48 0.94 -11.78
CA LEU A 23 10.05 0.99 -11.49
C LEU A 23 9.72 1.98 -10.37
N LEU A 24 10.51 1.99 -9.30
CA LEU A 24 10.34 2.94 -8.20
C LEU A 24 10.45 4.40 -8.66
N ASN A 25 11.34 4.68 -9.62
CA ASN A 25 11.49 6.02 -10.20
C ASN A 25 10.42 6.32 -11.25
N CYS A 26 10.16 5.37 -12.15
CA CYS A 26 9.20 5.50 -13.26
C CYS A 26 7.77 5.74 -12.75
N LEU A 27 7.37 5.03 -11.69
CA LEU A 27 6.06 5.19 -11.04
C LEU A 27 6.04 6.31 -10.01
N GLN A 28 7.15 7.04 -9.85
CA GLN A 28 7.30 8.16 -8.90
C GLN A 28 6.89 7.79 -7.47
N VAL A 29 7.30 6.60 -7.01
CA VAL A 29 6.83 5.99 -5.75
C VAL A 29 7.09 6.89 -4.55
N ALA A 30 8.24 7.55 -4.48
CA ALA A 30 8.56 8.48 -3.39
C ALA A 30 7.55 9.64 -3.29
N ARG A 31 7.19 10.22 -4.45
CA ARG A 31 6.23 11.33 -4.55
C ARG A 31 4.84 10.89 -4.13
N ARG A 32 4.40 9.72 -4.62
CA ARG A 32 3.07 9.15 -4.31
C ARG A 32 2.93 8.83 -2.82
N LEU A 33 3.98 8.32 -2.19
CA LEU A 33 3.99 8.00 -0.75
C LEU A 33 4.29 9.21 0.15
N GLY A 34 4.61 10.38 -0.41
CA GLY A 34 4.96 11.57 0.37
C GLY A 34 6.24 11.43 1.18
N VAL A 35 7.21 10.63 0.70
CA VAL A 35 8.51 10.41 1.37
C VAL A 35 9.65 10.96 0.51
N ALA A 36 10.82 11.17 1.12
CA ALA A 36 11.99 11.64 0.39
C ALA A 36 12.48 10.58 -0.62
N SER A 37 12.94 11.01 -1.80
CA SER A 37 13.44 10.09 -2.84
C SER A 37 14.70 9.31 -2.42
N ASN A 38 15.47 9.84 -1.48
CA ASN A 38 16.67 9.21 -0.91
C ASN A 38 16.39 8.32 0.32
N THR A 39 15.13 8.04 0.62
CA THR A 39 14.72 7.17 1.73
C THR A 39 15.31 5.77 1.58
N ARG A 40 15.96 5.25 2.63
CA ARG A 40 16.59 3.92 2.64
C ARG A 40 15.68 2.86 3.29
N PRO A 41 15.72 1.60 2.82
CA PRO A 41 16.51 1.09 1.69
C PRO A 41 15.94 1.51 0.32
N ASN A 42 14.62 1.74 0.25
CA ASN A 42 13.94 2.47 -0.81
C ASN A 42 12.59 2.99 -0.27
N PRO A 43 11.93 3.96 -0.94
CA PRO A 43 10.67 4.54 -0.49
C PRO A 43 9.57 3.53 -0.16
N LEU A 44 9.39 2.51 -1.01
CA LEU A 44 8.35 1.50 -0.81
C LEU A 44 8.64 0.62 0.41
N ASP A 45 9.85 0.06 0.49
CA ASP A 45 10.26 -0.76 1.64
C ASP A 45 10.21 0.03 2.95
N TYR A 46 10.55 1.31 2.93
CA TYR A 46 10.48 2.15 4.12
C TYR A 46 9.05 2.30 4.66
N VAL A 47 8.07 2.49 3.78
CA VAL A 47 6.66 2.56 4.19
C VAL A 47 6.18 1.18 4.64
N LEU A 48 6.48 0.11 3.88
CA LEU A 48 6.10 -1.26 4.25
C LEU A 48 6.70 -1.71 5.59
N ASN A 49 7.93 -1.29 5.90
CA ASN A 49 8.57 -1.58 7.19
C ASN A 49 7.92 -0.86 8.38
N GLN A 50 7.03 0.12 8.13
CA GLN A 50 6.22 0.74 9.18
C GLN A 50 4.90 0.02 9.42
N LEU A 51 4.57 -1.02 8.63
CA LEU A 51 3.39 -1.84 8.88
C LEU A 51 3.48 -2.44 10.29
N PRO A 52 2.38 -2.40 11.06
CA PRO A 52 2.36 -3.03 12.35
C PRO A 52 2.52 -4.56 12.19
N HIS A 53 3.59 -5.12 12.75
CA HIS A 53 3.86 -6.57 12.72
C HIS A 53 2.74 -7.41 13.34
N LYS A 54 1.99 -6.82 14.25
CA LYS A 54 0.77 -7.37 14.85
C LYS A 54 -0.29 -6.31 14.78
N LEU A 55 -1.52 -6.71 14.47
CA LEU A 55 -2.64 -5.78 14.54
C LEU A 55 -2.68 -5.16 15.95
N PRO A 56 -2.76 -3.82 16.05
CA PRO A 56 -2.80 -3.15 17.34
C PRO A 56 -3.99 -3.66 18.15
N ALA A 57 -3.77 -3.97 19.42
CA ALA A 57 -4.86 -4.30 20.35
C ALA A 57 -5.80 -3.10 20.60
N TYR A 58 -5.30 -1.89 20.39
CA TYR A 58 -6.05 -0.64 20.53
C TYR A 58 -5.94 0.16 19.24
N HIS A 59 -7.08 0.67 18.79
CA HIS A 59 -7.15 1.47 17.58
C HIS A 59 -6.63 2.89 17.81
N SER A 60 -5.82 3.36 16.87
CA SER A 60 -5.26 4.72 16.89
C SER A 60 -5.78 5.50 15.69
N PRO A 61 -6.51 6.62 15.89
CA PRO A 61 -6.95 7.47 14.80
C PRO A 61 -5.79 7.98 13.93
N ALA A 62 -4.62 8.23 14.53
CA ALA A 62 -3.42 8.65 13.82
C ALA A 62 -2.84 7.52 12.95
N LEU A 63 -2.85 6.27 13.45
CA LEU A 63 -2.43 5.12 12.67
C LEU A 63 -3.38 4.89 11.49
N PHE A 64 -4.70 4.93 11.75
CA PHE A 64 -5.72 4.79 10.71
C PHE A 64 -5.57 5.88 9.64
N SER A 65 -5.50 7.16 10.03
CA SER A 65 -5.35 8.28 9.09
C SER A 65 -4.09 8.20 8.22
N ARG A 66 -2.98 7.71 8.80
CA ARG A 66 -1.74 7.47 8.05
C ARG A 66 -1.92 6.36 7.02
N TRP A 67 -2.43 5.20 7.46
CA TRP A 67 -2.59 4.03 6.58
C TRP A 67 -3.72 4.18 5.57
N SER A 68 -4.77 4.95 5.87
CA SER A 68 -5.82 5.28 4.90
C SER A 68 -5.29 6.11 3.74
N THR A 69 -4.18 6.82 3.94
CA THR A 69 -3.49 7.56 2.88
C THR A 69 -2.50 6.65 2.14
N TRP A 70 -1.66 5.91 2.87
CA TRP A 70 -0.57 5.14 2.26
C TRP A 70 -1.01 3.81 1.64
N TRP A 71 -1.95 3.10 2.25
CA TRP A 71 -2.26 1.73 1.85
C TRP A 71 -2.89 1.63 0.46
N PRO A 72 -3.91 2.44 0.09
CA PRO A 72 -4.45 2.40 -1.27
C PRO A 72 -3.38 2.73 -2.32
N THR A 73 -2.51 3.71 -2.01
CA THR A 73 -1.40 4.07 -2.89
C THR A 73 -0.38 2.92 -3.04
N ILE A 74 -0.11 2.17 -1.98
CA ILE A 74 0.74 0.97 -2.06
C ILE A 74 0.10 -0.08 -2.96
N CYS A 75 -1.19 -0.39 -2.76
CA CYS A 75 -1.91 -1.37 -3.55
C CYS A 75 -1.91 -0.98 -5.04
N GLU A 76 -2.17 0.29 -5.34
CA GLU A 76 -2.13 0.83 -6.70
C GLU A 76 -0.74 0.70 -7.34
N ILE A 77 0.33 1.05 -6.61
CA ILE A 77 1.72 0.89 -7.07
C ILE A 77 2.04 -0.58 -7.35
N MET A 78 1.64 -1.50 -6.45
CA MET A 78 1.89 -2.92 -6.61
C MET A 78 1.16 -3.47 -7.84
N PHE A 79 -0.10 -3.09 -8.01
CA PHE A 79 -0.90 -3.48 -9.18
C PHE A 79 -0.30 -2.94 -10.48
N GLU A 80 0.11 -1.68 -10.53
CA GLU A 80 0.80 -1.10 -11.71
C GLU A 80 2.09 -1.86 -12.04
N VAL A 81 2.86 -2.30 -11.04
CA VAL A 81 4.05 -3.12 -11.31
C VAL A 81 3.66 -4.50 -11.83
N GLU A 82 2.64 -5.15 -11.27
CA GLU A 82 2.15 -6.43 -11.79
C GLU A 82 1.74 -6.32 -13.25
N GLN A 83 0.98 -5.28 -13.62
CA GLN A 83 0.60 -5.08 -15.01
C GLN A 83 1.79 -4.74 -15.94
N ILE A 84 2.89 -4.20 -15.42
CA ILE A 84 4.13 -4.02 -16.20
C ILE A 84 4.85 -5.36 -16.35
N CYS A 85 4.84 -6.20 -15.32
CA CYS A 85 5.57 -7.46 -15.29
C CYS A 85 4.79 -8.61 -15.96
N GLN A 86 3.47 -8.50 -16.07
CA GLN A 86 2.57 -9.51 -16.64
C GLN A 86 1.56 -8.80 -17.56
N PRO A 87 2.00 -8.23 -18.70
CA PRO A 87 1.13 -7.44 -19.57
C PRO A 87 0.04 -8.27 -20.27
N ASP A 88 0.25 -9.58 -20.42
CA ASP A 88 -0.66 -10.50 -21.12
C ASP A 88 -1.64 -11.20 -20.16
N GLU A 89 -1.58 -10.90 -18.86
CA GLU A 89 -2.39 -11.56 -17.85
C GLU A 89 -3.66 -10.76 -17.54
N GLU A 90 -4.81 -11.44 -17.53
CA GLU A 90 -6.06 -10.86 -17.08
C GLU A 90 -6.17 -10.98 -15.57
N PHE A 91 -6.23 -9.85 -14.88
CA PHE A 91 -6.38 -9.81 -13.43
C PHE A 91 -7.86 -9.92 -13.06
N THR A 92 -8.17 -10.74 -12.05
CA THR A 92 -9.54 -10.83 -11.51
C THR A 92 -9.96 -9.50 -10.86
N SER A 93 -11.26 -9.32 -10.64
CA SER A 93 -11.79 -8.17 -9.89
C SER A 93 -11.22 -8.06 -8.48
N GLU A 94 -10.88 -9.20 -7.88
CA GLU A 94 -10.30 -9.27 -6.53
C GLU A 94 -8.82 -8.90 -6.55
N ALA A 95 -8.06 -9.38 -7.55
CA ALA A 95 -6.64 -9.05 -7.72
C ALA A 95 -6.42 -7.58 -8.12
N SER A 96 -7.41 -6.97 -8.78
CA SER A 96 -7.41 -5.55 -9.14
C SER A 96 -7.98 -4.63 -8.06
N ASP A 97 -8.32 -5.15 -6.88
CA ASP A 97 -8.74 -4.34 -5.74
C ASP A 97 -7.55 -3.56 -5.16
N ILE A 98 -7.47 -2.29 -5.55
CA ILE A 98 -6.48 -1.33 -5.05
C ILE A 98 -6.97 -0.50 -3.87
N THR A 99 -8.20 -0.73 -3.38
CA THR A 99 -8.76 0.04 -2.27
C THR A 99 -8.04 -0.27 -0.95
N GLY A 100 -7.55 -1.51 -0.82
CA GLY A 100 -6.90 -1.98 0.37
C GLY A 100 -7.82 -2.05 1.61
N GLN A 101 -9.14 -2.09 1.38
CA GLN A 101 -10.16 -2.00 2.41
C GLN A 101 -9.97 -3.04 3.53
N LEU A 102 -9.53 -4.25 3.20
CA LEU A 102 -9.29 -5.32 4.17
C LEU A 102 -8.30 -4.93 5.28
N LEU A 103 -7.23 -4.18 4.96
CA LEU A 103 -6.30 -3.70 5.98
C LEU A 103 -6.94 -2.53 6.75
N LEU A 104 -7.58 -1.60 6.05
CA LEU A 104 -8.18 -0.42 6.65
C LEU A 104 -9.25 -0.81 7.68
N ASP A 105 -10.09 -1.80 7.39
CA ASP A 105 -11.09 -2.33 8.31
C ASP A 105 -10.48 -2.89 9.59
N LYS A 106 -9.32 -3.54 9.49
CA LYS A 106 -8.58 -4.06 10.65
C LYS A 106 -7.92 -2.95 11.48
N LEU A 107 -7.68 -1.79 10.87
CA LEU A 107 -7.11 -0.62 11.53
C LEU A 107 -8.19 0.34 12.05
N MET A 108 -9.40 0.31 11.48
CA MET A 108 -10.51 1.16 11.87
C MET A 108 -10.82 1.00 13.35
N PRO A 109 -10.97 2.10 14.10
CA PRO A 109 -11.52 2.03 15.45
C PRO A 109 -12.89 1.38 15.40
N VAL A 110 -13.05 0.23 16.07
CA VAL A 110 -14.39 -0.21 16.49
C VAL A 110 -14.98 0.97 17.24
N PRO A 111 -16.20 1.44 16.90
CA PRO A 111 -16.85 2.46 17.70
C PRO A 111 -17.00 1.89 19.11
N THR A 112 -16.16 2.35 20.04
CA THR A 112 -16.46 2.28 21.46
C THR A 112 -17.76 3.03 21.62
N MET A 113 -18.88 2.30 21.73
CA MET A 113 -20.12 2.90 22.19
C MET A 113 -19.79 3.60 23.50
N SER A 114 -19.89 4.93 23.49
CA SER A 114 -19.69 5.71 24.70
C SER A 114 -20.74 5.24 25.71
N LEU A 115 -20.29 4.73 26.86
CA LEU A 115 -21.13 4.41 28.01
C LEU A 115 -21.99 5.61 28.47
N ALA A 116 -21.71 6.83 27.99
CA ALA A 116 -22.55 8.00 28.18
C ALA A 116 -23.98 7.83 27.64
N PHE A 117 -24.21 7.01 26.60
CA PHE A 117 -25.55 6.76 26.07
C PHE A 117 -26.39 5.78 26.90
N LEU A 118 -25.81 5.09 27.89
CA LEU A 118 -26.54 4.15 28.75
C LEU A 118 -27.05 4.77 30.05
N ILE A 119 -26.72 6.03 30.35
CA ILE A 119 -27.10 6.68 31.61
C ILE A 119 -28.36 7.56 31.44
N ASP A 120 -28.77 7.88 30.21
CA ASP A 120 -29.99 8.68 29.93
C ASP A 120 -31.28 7.82 29.82
N LEU A 121 -31.29 6.60 30.34
CA LEU A 121 -32.44 5.68 30.31
C LEU A 121 -32.91 5.19 31.70
N GLU A 122 -32.59 5.93 32.77
CA GLU A 122 -33.21 5.76 34.10
C GLU A 122 -34.05 6.98 34.52
#